data_AF-A0A356X4C7-F1
#
_entry.id   AF-A0A356X4C7-F1
#
_cell.length_a   1.000
_cell.length_b   1.000
_cell.length_c   1.000
_cell.angle_alpha   90.00
_cell.angle_beta   90.00
_cell.angle_gamma   90.00
#
_symmetry.space_group_name_H-M   'P 1'
#
loop_
_entity.id
_entity.type
_entity.pdbx_description
1 polymer ?
#
loop_
_entity_poly.entity_id
_entity_poly.type
_entity_poly.pdbx_seq_one_letter_code
_entity_poly.pdbx_strand_id
1 'polypeptide(L)' 'EIAKEQSGVYGARMMGGGFGGCTISLVQEEHVEAFQKEIAKEYRNSTGIEIEMYITQIASGAKIIQDSLTPKLK' A
#
# COMPACT_ATOMS: atom_id res chain seq x y z
N GLU A 1 5.08 -3.37 -13.38
CA GLU A 1 4.41 -3.38 -14.70
C GLU A 1 3.04 -4.02 -14.57
N ILE A 2 2.96 -5.24 -14.01
CA ILE A 2 1.72 -5.97 -13.70
C ILE A 2 0.57 -5.15 -13.08
N ALA A 3 0.87 -4.17 -12.21
CA ALA A 3 -0.15 -3.30 -11.60
C ALA A 3 -0.88 -2.40 -12.61
N LYS A 4 -0.18 -1.85 -13.61
CA LYS A 4 -0.77 -0.91 -14.57
C LYS A 4 -1.71 -1.60 -15.57
N GLU A 5 -1.61 -2.93 -15.68
CA GLU A 5 -2.40 -3.75 -16.60
C GLU A 5 -3.72 -4.23 -15.98
N GLN A 6 -3.89 -4.06 -14.66
CA GLN A 6 -5.10 -4.48 -13.96
C GLN A 6 -6.25 -3.47 -14.16
N SER A 7 -7.47 -3.99 -14.19
CA SER A 7 -8.68 -3.18 -14.28
C SER A 7 -8.84 -2.28 -13.04
N GLY A 8 -9.34 -1.06 -13.26
CA GLY A 8 -9.56 -0.09 -12.18
C GLY A 8 -8.29 0.61 -11.68
N VAL A 9 -7.11 0.38 -12.26
CA VAL A 9 -5.87 1.04 -11.84
C VAL A 9 -5.68 2.36 -12.59
N TYR A 10 -5.69 3.46 -11.83
CA TYR A 10 -5.43 4.80 -12.37
C TYR A 10 -3.94 5.08 -12.56
N GLY A 11 -3.09 4.41 -11.78
CA GLY A 11 -1.65 4.53 -11.91
C GLY A 11 -0.89 3.82 -10.79
N ALA A 12 0.37 3.50 -11.05
CA ALA A 12 1.26 2.86 -10.09
C ALA A 12 2.71 3.32 -10.29
N ARG A 13 3.45 3.46 -9.19
CA ARG A 13 4.89 3.78 -9.20
C ARG A 13 5.63 3.23 -7.99
N MET A 14 6.96 3.20 -8.10
CA MET A 14 7.87 2.93 -6.98
C MET A 14 7.76 4.02 -5.89
N MET A 15 7.82 3.61 -4.63
CA MET A 15 7.88 4.51 -3.47
C MET A 15 9.28 4.41 -2.82
N GLY A 16 9.84 5.55 -2.40
CA GLY A 16 11.16 5.60 -1.78
C GLY A 16 12.33 5.66 -2.78
N GLY A 17 13.52 5.25 -2.33
CA GLY A 17 14.79 5.38 -3.08
C GLY A 17 15.03 4.33 -4.18
N GLY A 18 14.24 3.26 -4.22
CA GLY A 18 14.33 2.18 -5.22
C GLY A 18 15.27 1.02 -4.84
N PHE A 19 15.68 0.24 -5.85
CA PHE A 19 16.43 -1.02 -5.72
C PHE A 19 15.71 -2.12 -4.91
N GLY A 20 14.37 -2.03 -4.87
CA GLY A 20 13.49 -2.86 -4.04
C GLY A 20 12.48 -1.97 -3.31
N GLY A 21 11.94 -2.47 -2.21
CA GLY A 21 10.99 -1.75 -1.37
C GLY A 21 9.55 -1.90 -1.84
N CYS A 22 8.78 -0.81 -1.73
CA CYS A 22 7.35 -0.83 -1.96
C CYS A 22 6.96 -0.08 -3.24
N THR A 23 5.80 -0.44 -3.77
CA THR A 23 5.09 0.35 -4.78
C THR A 23 3.83 0.95 -4.19
N ILE A 24 3.34 2.03 -4.77
CA ILE A 24 2.02 2.58 -4.49
C ILE A 24 1.19 2.52 -5.77
N SER A 25 -0.05 2.08 -5.64
CA SER A 25 -1.01 1.94 -6.74
C SER A 25 -2.33 2.60 -6.36
N LEU A 26 -2.86 3.43 -7.25
CA LEU A 26 -4.19 4.02 -7.12
C LEU A 26 -5.18 3.12 -7.84
N VAL A 27 -6.07 2.49 -7.09
CA VAL A 27 -7.02 1.49 -7.59
C VAL A 27 -8.43 1.91 -7.22
N GLN A 28 -9.34 1.78 -8.16
CA GLN A 28 -10.77 1.94 -7.96
C GLN A 28 -11.29 0.89 -6.97
N GLU A 29 -12.11 1.31 -6.00
CA GLU A 29 -12.43 0.54 -4.79
C GLU A 29 -13.01 -0.85 -5.10
N GLU A 30 -13.95 -0.95 -6.04
CA GLU A 30 -14.57 -2.22 -6.43
C GLU A 30 -13.60 -3.22 -7.09
N HIS A 31 -12.39 -2.78 -7.50
CA HIS A 31 -11.38 -3.63 -8.13
C HIS A 31 -10.28 -4.09 -7.14
N VAL A 32 -10.29 -3.63 -5.88
CA VAL A 32 -9.18 -3.87 -4.93
C VAL A 32 -8.93 -5.36 -4.66
N GLU A 33 -9.98 -6.15 -4.42
CA GLU A 33 -9.82 -7.59 -4.14
C GLU A 33 -9.24 -8.35 -5.34
N ALA A 34 -9.77 -8.08 -6.53
CA ALA A 34 -9.29 -8.69 -7.77
C ALA A 34 -7.83 -8.29 -8.05
N PHE A 35 -7.51 -7.01 -7.85
CA PHE A 35 -6.15 -6.48 -7.95
C PHE A 35 -5.19 -7.22 -7.02
N GLN A 36 -5.52 -7.35 -5.72
CA GLN A 36 -4.65 -8.04 -4.77
C GLN A 36 -4.39 -9.49 -5.20
N LYS A 37 -5.43 -10.21 -5.63
CA LYS A 37 -5.31 -11.61 -6.05
C LYS A 37 -4.39 -11.78 -7.26
N GLU A 38 -4.59 -11.00 -8.33
CA GLU A 38 -3.78 -11.14 -9.54
C GLU A 38 -2.34 -10.66 -9.30
N ILE A 39 -2.13 -9.58 -8.54
CA ILE A 39 -0.79 -9.12 -8.20
C ILE A 39 -0.02 -10.14 -7.38
N ALA A 40 -0.65 -10.75 -6.37
CA ALA A 40 0.01 -11.79 -5.58
C ALA A 40 0.45 -12.98 -6.45
N LYS A 41 -0.45 -13.44 -7.32
CA LYS A 41 -0.18 -14.54 -8.25
C LYS A 41 0.92 -14.21 -9.25
N GLU A 42 0.83 -13.09 -9.96
CA GLU A 42 1.81 -12.71 -10.99
C GLU A 42 3.18 -12.37 -10.39
N TYR A 43 3.21 -11.70 -9.24
CA TYR A 43 4.45 -11.38 -8.54
C TYR A 43 5.15 -12.66 -8.05
N ARG A 44 4.41 -13.60 -7.45
CA ARG A 44 4.96 -14.89 -7.04
C ARG A 44 5.45 -15.70 -8.24
N ASN A 45 4.69 -15.74 -9.33
CA ASN A 45 5.09 -16.50 -10.53
C ASN A 45 6.37 -15.95 -11.16
N SER A 46 6.58 -14.64 -11.14
CA SER A 46 7.74 -13.98 -11.75
C SER A 46 8.97 -13.94 -10.85
N THR A 47 8.79 -13.88 -9.53
CA THR A 47 9.89 -13.66 -8.57
C THR A 47 10.12 -14.81 -7.60
N GLY A 48 9.14 -15.69 -7.40
CA GLY A 48 9.13 -16.68 -6.34
C GLY A 48 8.85 -16.13 -4.93
N ILE A 49 8.55 -14.83 -4.81
CA ILE A 49 8.38 -14.14 -3.52
C ILE A 49 6.89 -13.92 -3.25
N GLU A 50 6.48 -14.11 -2.00
CA GLU A 50 5.15 -13.71 -1.51
C GLU A 50 5.12 -12.20 -1.23
N ILE A 51 4.14 -11.50 -1.79
CA ILE A 51 4.00 -10.04 -1.62
C ILE A 51 3.09 -9.71 -0.43
N GLU A 52 3.47 -8.69 0.34
CA GLU A 52 2.59 -8.05 1.31
C GLU A 52 1.91 -6.84 0.69
N MET A 53 0.60 -6.70 0.90
CA MET A 53 -0.18 -5.57 0.38
C MET A 53 -1.03 -4.95 1.49
N TYR A 54 -1.06 -3.62 1.50
CA TYR A 54 -1.76 -2.84 2.51
C TYR A 54 -2.73 -1.88 1.82
N ILE A 55 -4.02 -1.97 2.18
CA ILE A 55 -4.98 -0.92 1.86
C ILE A 55 -4.75 0.20 2.86
N THR A 56 -4.31 1.37 2.37
CA THR A 56 -3.89 2.48 3.22
C THR A 56 -4.78 3.70 3.03
N GLN A 57 -4.87 4.52 4.07
CA GLN A 57 -5.55 5.81 4.05
C GLN A 57 -4.59 6.88 4.58
N ILE A 58 -4.76 8.10 4.12
CA ILE A 58 -3.95 9.23 4.59
C ILE A 58 -4.23 9.45 6.07
N ALA A 59 -3.18 9.45 6.88
CA ALA A 59 -3.25 9.63 8.33
C ALA A 59 -2.54 10.92 8.75
N SER A 60 -2.87 11.40 9.96
CA SER A 60 -2.13 12.49 10.59
C SER A 60 -0.68 12.09 10.87
N GLY A 61 0.23 13.07 10.82
CA GLY A 61 1.60 12.89 11.26
C GLY A 61 1.73 12.66 12.77
N ALA A 62 2.98 12.56 13.24
CA ALA A 62 3.28 12.33 14.64
C ALA A 62 2.66 13.42 15.54
N LYS A 63 2.04 12.98 16.64
CA LYS A 63 1.44 13.86 17.66
C LYS A 63 1.59 13.24 19.04
N ILE A 64 1.52 14.07 20.07
CA ILE A 64 1.42 13.59 21.45
C ILE A 64 0.09 12.85 21.59
N ILE A 65 0.16 11.60 22.04
CA ILE A 65 -1.04 10.86 22.44
C ILE A 65 -1.45 11.45 23.79
N GLN A 66 -2.53 12.23 23.79
CA GLN A 66 -3.20 12.59 25.04
C GLN A 66 -3.95 11.36 25.51
N ASP A 67 -3.30 10.59 26.38
CA ASP A 67 -4.00 9.58 27.14
C ASP A 67 -4.68 10.26 28.34
N SER A 68 -5.77 9.70 28.83
CA SER A 68 -6.48 10.19 30.03
C SER A 68 -5.60 10.24 31.29
N LEU A 69 -4.42 9.60 31.24
CA LEU A 69 -3.42 9.48 32.30
C LEU A 69 -2.24 10.47 32.15
N THR A 70 -2.14 11.25 31.08
CA THR A 70 -1.03 12.20 30.92
C THR A 70 -1.40 13.55 31.58
N PRO A 71 -0.67 14.02 32.61
CA PRO A 71 -0.92 15.33 33.19
C PRO A 71 -0.78 16.39 32.10
N LYS A 72 -1.75 17.32 32.01
CA LYS A 72 -1.64 18.49 31.13
C LYS A 72 -0.38 19.26 31.53
N LEU A 73 0.68 19.13 30.73
CA LEU A 73 1.82 20.04 30.81
C LEU A 73 1.28 21.45 30.52
N LYS A 74 1.39 22.32 31.52
CA LYS A 74 1.10 23.74 31.42
C LYS A 74 2.09 24.43 30.49
#